data_AF-A0A1V5L6X4-F1
#
_entry.id   AF-A0A1V5L6X4-F1
#
_cell.length_a   1.000
_cell.length_b   1.000
_cell.length_c   1.000
_cell.angle_alpha   90.00
_cell.angle_beta   90.00
_cell.angle_gamma   90.00
#
_symmetry.space_group_name_H-M   'P 1'
#
loop_
_entity.id
_entity.type
_entity.pdbx_description
1 polymer ?
#
loop_
_entity_poly.entity_id
_entity_poly.type
_entity_poly.pdbx_seq_one_letter_code
_entity_poly.pdbx_strand_id
1 'polypeptide(L)'
;MGGGSAVTVVASDGYRQDLSSDELRGLVATYRPNNGEPTDDMDGAVTPVVAYELRGGAVGPQEGGPLRIAFLSPSADQVTDSWLWVKFVSVIEVR
;
A
#
# COMPACT_ATOMS: atom_id res chain seq x y z
N MET A 1 -15.03 14.17 19.25
CA MET A 1 -15.21 12.77 18.80
C MET A 1 -13.99 12.44 17.96
N GLY A 2 -13.11 11.57 18.47
CA GLY A 2 -11.76 11.35 17.94
C GLY A 2 -11.77 10.49 16.68
N GLY A 3 -11.09 10.95 15.64
CA GLY A 3 -10.94 10.22 14.38
C GLY A 3 -9.75 10.78 13.62
N GLY A 4 -8.78 9.92 13.33
CA GLY A 4 -7.60 10.27 12.55
C GLY A 4 -6.35 9.57 13.07
N SER A 5 -6.36 8.23 13.18
CA SER A 5 -5.09 7.53 13.36
C SER A 5 -4.36 7.56 12.02
N ALA A 6 -3.40 8.49 11.93
CA ALA A 6 -2.42 8.57 10.86
C ALA A 6 -1.30 7.60 11.20
N VAL A 7 -1.10 6.60 10.34
CA VAL A 7 -0.02 5.62 10.52
C VAL A 7 1.20 6.13 9.78
N THR A 8 2.35 6.22 10.45
CA THR A 8 3.62 6.48 9.78
C THR A 8 4.33 5.16 9.53
N VAL A 9 4.65 4.88 8.27
CA VAL A 9 5.48 3.77 7.84
C VAL A 9 6.90 4.26 7.61
N VAL A 10 7.89 3.57 8.18
CA VAL A 10 9.30 3.92 8.06
C VAL A 10 10.05 2.78 7.36
N ALA A 11 10.80 3.12 6.32
CA ALA A 11 11.69 2.21 5.64
C ALA A 11 13.06 2.13 6.32
N SER A 12 13.86 1.09 6.02
CA SER A 12 15.17 0.88 6.63
C SER A 12 16.21 1.96 6.31
N ASP A 13 16.01 2.73 5.24
CA ASP A 13 16.85 3.87 4.84
C ASP A 13 16.43 5.20 5.50
N GLY A 14 15.39 5.16 6.34
CA GLY A 14 14.85 6.34 7.02
C GLY A 14 13.78 7.08 6.23
N TYR A 15 13.39 6.63 5.03
CA TYR A 15 12.23 7.18 4.33
C TYR A 15 10.96 6.98 5.16
N ARG A 16 10.11 8.01 5.24
CA ARG A 16 8.88 8.03 6.03
C ARG A 16 7.71 8.36 5.13
N GLN A 17 6.61 7.62 5.32
CA GLN A 17 5.36 7.82 4.61
C GLN A 17 4.22 7.82 5.63
N ASP A 18 3.43 8.89 5.64
CA ASP A 18 2.21 8.95 6.44
C ASP A 18 1.04 8.42 5.60
N LEU A 19 0.24 7.55 6.20
CA LEU A 19 -0.99 7.02 5.66
C LEU A 19 -2.15 7.56 6.48
N SER A 20 -3.05 8.26 5.81
CA SER A 20 -4.30 8.77 6.36
C SER A 20 -5.25 7.62 6.72
N SER A 21 -6.24 7.92 7.56
CA SER A 21 -7.29 6.96 7.89
C SER A 21 -8.14 6.54 6.69
N ASP A 22 -8.18 7.32 5.61
CA ASP A 22 -8.86 6.96 4.37
C ASP A 22 -8.04 5.95 3.57
N GLU A 23 -6.73 6.21 3.41
CA GLU A 23 -5.82 5.28 2.74
C GLU A 23 -5.72 3.94 3.49
N LEU A 24 -5.72 3.97 4.83
CA LEU A 24 -5.77 2.76 5.67
C LEU A 24 -7.09 1.99 5.54
N ARG A 25 -8.18 2.66 5.12
CA ARG A 25 -9.47 2.02 4.78
C ARG A 25 -9.54 1.59 3.32
N GLY A 26 -8.48 1.78 2.54
CA GLY A 26 -8.46 1.43 1.12
C GLY A 26 -9.07 2.47 0.19
N LEU A 27 -9.40 3.65 0.71
CA LEU A 27 -9.92 4.77 -0.08
C LEU A 27 -8.73 5.52 -0.72
N VAL A 28 -8.09 4.86 -1.70
CA VAL A 28 -6.92 5.34 -2.43
C VAL A 28 -7.30 5.65 -3.87
N ALA A 29 -6.57 6.57 -4.51
CA ALA A 29 -6.73 6.79 -5.94
C ALA A 29 -6.30 5.55 -6.73
N THR A 30 -7.10 5.22 -7.73
CA THR A 30 -6.90 4.04 -8.57
C THR A 30 -6.97 4.37 -10.04
N TYR A 31 -6.20 3.62 -10.81
CA TYR A 31 -5.95 3.90 -12.22
C TYR A 31 -5.99 2.62 -13.03
N ARG A 32 -6.39 2.73 -14.30
CA ARG A 32 -6.40 1.58 -15.23
C ARG A 32 -4.96 1.15 -15.54
N PRO A 33 -4.61 -0.15 -15.43
CA PRO A 33 -3.24 -0.62 -15.62
C PRO A 33 -2.66 -0.38 -17.03
N ASN A 34 -3.52 -0.25 -18.04
CA ASN A 34 -3.13 -0.15 -19.45
C ASN A 34 -2.75 1.28 -19.90
N ASN A 35 -3.38 2.31 -19.33
CA ASN A 35 -3.20 3.70 -19.76
C ASN A 35 -3.01 4.69 -18.60
N GLY A 36 -3.17 4.26 -17.35
CA GLY A 36 -3.02 5.11 -16.17
C GLY A 36 -4.14 6.14 -15.97
N GLU A 37 -5.27 6.02 -16.66
CA GLU A 37 -6.41 6.90 -16.43
C GLU A 37 -7.08 6.59 -15.08
N PRO A 38 -7.53 7.61 -14.32
CA PRO A 38 -8.28 7.41 -13.09
C PRO A 38 -9.52 6.54 -13.32
N THR A 39 -9.82 5.64 -12.38
CA THR A 39 -11.00 4.77 -12.45
C THR A 39 -11.57 4.49 -11.07
N ASP A 40 -12.89 4.55 -10.97
CA ASP A 40 -13.68 4.05 -9.84
C ASP A 40 -14.35 2.69 -10.15
N ASP A 41 -14.17 2.22 -11.38
CA ASP A 41 -14.72 0.98 -11.92
C ASP A 41 -13.72 -0.16 -11.68
N MET A 42 -13.80 -0.77 -10.49
CA MET A 42 -12.96 -1.88 -10.05
C MET A 42 -13.80 -2.90 -9.28
N ASP A 43 -13.39 -4.16 -9.32
CA ASP A 43 -14.05 -5.17 -8.48
C ASP A 43 -13.63 -5.05 -7.01
N GLY A 44 -14.63 -4.91 -6.13
CA GLY A 44 -14.46 -4.89 -4.69
C GLY A 44 -13.61 -3.74 -4.14
N ALA A 45 -13.03 -3.97 -2.96
CA ALA A 45 -12.26 -2.97 -2.22
C ALA A 45 -10.76 -3.26 -2.27
N VAL A 46 -9.97 -2.18 -2.33
CA VAL A 46 -8.53 -2.23 -2.14
C VAL A 46 -8.24 -2.33 -0.65
N THR A 47 -7.40 -3.28 -0.23
CA THR A 47 -7.04 -3.48 1.19
C THR A 47 -5.53 -3.29 1.37
N PRO A 48 -5.07 -2.29 2.14
CA PRO A 48 -3.66 -2.13 2.48
C PRO A 48 -3.20 -3.26 3.42
N VAL A 49 -2.01 -3.80 3.15
CA VAL A 49 -1.39 -4.87 3.97
C VAL A 49 0.10 -4.63 4.17
N VAL A 50 0.63 -5.18 5.25
CA VAL A 50 2.07 -5.40 5.41
C VAL A 50 2.38 -6.78 4.83
N ALA A 51 2.98 -6.80 3.65
CA ALA A 51 3.29 -8.03 2.94
C ALA A 51 4.71 -8.53 3.26
N TYR A 52 4.80 -9.82 3.60
CA TYR A 52 6.06 -10.58 3.63
C TYR A 52 6.20 -11.52 2.42
N GLU A 53 5.16 -11.65 1.60
CA GLU A 53 5.09 -12.51 0.42
C GLU A 53 4.46 -11.76 -0.76
N LEU A 54 4.97 -11.98 -1.97
CA LEU A 54 4.41 -11.52 -3.23
C LEU A 54 4.37 -12.70 -4.22
N ARG A 55 3.23 -12.89 -4.88
CA ARG A 55 3.06 -13.90 -5.96
C ARG A 55 3.49 -15.33 -5.54
N GLY A 56 3.24 -15.73 -4.30
CA GLY A 56 3.57 -17.09 -3.82
C GLY A 56 4.98 -17.25 -3.24
N GLY A 57 5.79 -16.19 -3.19
CA GLY A 57 7.17 -16.22 -2.71
C GLY A 57 7.52 -15.08 -1.75
N ALA A 58 8.43 -15.33 -0.81
CA ALA A 58 8.87 -14.32 0.15
C ALA A 58 9.40 -13.08 -0.57
N VAL A 59 9.05 -11.87 -0.08
CA VAL A 59 9.51 -10.62 -0.68
C VAL A 59 11.04 -10.54 -0.56
N GLY A 60 11.72 -10.60 -1.70
CA GLY A 60 13.16 -10.54 -1.77
C GLY A 60 13.72 -9.10 -1.70
N PRO A 61 15.04 -8.93 -1.56
CA PRO A 61 15.68 -7.61 -1.55
C PRO A 61 15.37 -6.78 -2.81
N GLN A 62 15.27 -7.40 -3.98
CA GLN A 62 14.95 -6.72 -5.24
C GLN A 62 13.51 -6.18 -5.28
N GLU A 63 12.61 -6.77 -4.49
CA GLU A 63 11.20 -6.40 -4.41
C GLU A 63 10.91 -5.46 -3.23
N GLY A 64 11.92 -5.11 -2.44
CA GLY A 64 11.77 -4.26 -1.27
C GLY A 64 11.45 -5.00 0.02
N GLY A 65 11.92 -6.24 0.18
CA GLY A 65 11.67 -7.06 1.38
C GLY A 65 12.60 -6.73 2.57
N PRO A 66 12.46 -7.43 3.71
CA PRO A 66 11.58 -8.58 3.91
C PRO A 66 10.10 -8.21 4.10
N LEU A 67 9.81 -6.94 4.39
CA LEU A 67 8.45 -6.42 4.56
C LEU A 67 8.23 -5.20 3.67
N ARG A 68 7.03 -5.07 3.12
CA ARG A 68 6.60 -3.87 2.40
C ARG A 68 5.12 -3.58 2.58
N ILE A 69 4.70 -2.35 2.32
CA ILE A 69 3.29 -2.04 2.10
C ILE A 69 2.90 -2.50 0.69
N ALA A 70 1.77 -3.17 0.62
CA ALA A 70 1.12 -3.60 -0.62
C ALA A 70 -0.39 -3.43 -0.49
N PHE A 71 -1.09 -3.60 -1.60
CA PHE A 71 -2.54 -3.53 -1.66
C PHE A 71 -3.09 -4.82 -2.28
N LEU A 72 -4.14 -5.34 -1.68
CA LEU A 72 -4.87 -6.51 -2.17
C LEU A 72 -6.23 -6.08 -2.73
N SER A 73 -6.65 -6.72 -3.81
CA SER A 73 -7.95 -6.56 -4.43
C SER A 73 -8.42 -7.92 -4.99
N PRO A 74 -9.72 -8.14 -5.16
CA PRO A 74 -10.25 -9.37 -5.77
C PRO A 74 -9.72 -9.63 -7.19
N SER A 75 -9.49 -8.57 -7.96
CA SER A 75 -8.99 -8.57 -9.32
C SER A 75 -7.78 -7.65 -9.47
N ALA A 76 -6.97 -7.87 -10.51
CA ALA A 76 -5.84 -7.02 -10.87
C ALA A 76 -6.20 -6.08 -12.04
N ASP A 77 -7.33 -5.39 -11.92
CA ASP A 77 -7.91 -4.47 -12.90
C ASP A 77 -7.55 -3.00 -12.64
N GLN A 78 -6.73 -2.74 -11.64
CA GLN A 78 -6.30 -1.44 -11.17
C GLN A 78 -4.83 -1.40 -10.73
N VAL A 79 -4.28 -0.19 -10.70
CA VAL A 79 -3.06 0.15 -9.97
C VAL A 79 -3.32 1.35 -9.06
N THR A 80 -2.51 1.48 -8.00
CA THR A 80 -2.52 2.65 -7.11
C THR A 80 -1.23 3.44 -7.29
N ASP A 81 -1.16 4.62 -6.69
CA ASP A 81 0.07 5.38 -6.70
C ASP A 81 1.23 4.66 -5.99
N SER A 82 2.44 4.79 -6.55
CA SER A 82 3.61 4.02 -6.13
C SER A 82 4.20 4.44 -4.78
N TRP A 83 4.01 5.69 -4.36
CA TRP A 83 4.47 6.21 -3.06
C TRP A 83 3.79 5.51 -1.87
N LEU A 84 2.60 4.96 -2.06
CA LEU A 84 1.90 4.15 -1.05
C LEU A 84 2.57 2.78 -0.81
N TRP A 85 3.38 2.30 -1.76
CA TRP A 85 4.00 0.97 -1.73
C TRP A 85 5.38 0.98 -1.07
N VAL A 86 5.44 1.46 0.18
CA VAL A 86 6.69 1.60 0.95
C VAL A 86 7.42 0.27 1.05
N LYS A 87 8.69 0.27 0.62
CA LYS A 87 9.58 -0.90 0.62
C LYS A 87 10.45 -0.90 1.88
N PHE A 88 11.03 -2.06 2.19
CA PHE A 88 11.97 -2.25 3.30
C PHE A 88 11.42 -1.75 4.64
N VAL A 89 10.14 -2.03 4.90
CA VAL A 89 9.43 -1.54 6.09
C VAL A 89 10.13 -2.05 7.35
N SER A 90 10.52 -1.12 8.21
CA SER A 90 11.25 -1.38 9.45
C SER A 90 10.44 -0.99 10.69
N VAL A 91 9.60 0.05 10.60
CA VAL A 91 8.75 0.53 11.71
C VAL A 91 7.38 0.93 11.18
N ILE A 92 6.34 0.62 11.95
CA ILE A 92 4.98 1.12 11.77
C ILE A 92 4.56 1.82 13.07
N GLU A 93 4.30 3.12 13.00
CA GLU A 93 3.89 3.95 14.13
C GLU A 93 2.40 4.29 14.00
N VAL A 94 1.59 3.93 15.00
CA VAL A 94 0.17 4.32 15.08
C VAL A 94 0.06 5.56 15.97
N ARG A 95 -0.70 6.57 15.51
CA ARG A 95 -0.89 7.84 16.23
C ARG A 95 -2.34 8.13 16.57
#